data_AF-A0A4P7WF94-F1
#
_entry.id   AF-A0A4P7WF94-F1
#
_cell.length_a   1.000
_cell.length_b   1.000
_cell.length_c   1.000
_cell.angle_alpha   90.00
_cell.angle_beta   90.00
_cell.angle_gamma   90.00
#
_symmetry.space_group_name_H-M   'P 1'
#
loop_
_entity.id
_entity.type
_entity.pdbx_description
1 polymer ?
#
loop_
_entity_poly.entity_id
_entity_poly.type
_entity_poly.pdbx_seq_one_letter_code
_entity_poly.pdbx_strand_id
1 'polypeptide(L)'
;MHYLIYCDESAADGAFYSDFYGGGILLEKDRQKMEKSFLLCKESYKIQGEMKWSKVTPYALEAYKEYVDILFGYIRQNKLKIRIMFTQNVNELTAAARAKYRNQNKFYRLYYQF
;
A
#
# COMPACT_ATOMS: atom_id res chain seq x y z
N MET A 1 -8.21 -21.89 4.34
CA MET A 1 -8.46 -20.43 4.41
C MET A 1 -7.26 -19.74 3.76
N HIS A 2 -7.45 -19.10 2.62
CA HIS A 2 -6.36 -18.51 1.84
C HIS A 2 -6.33 -17.00 2.04
N TYR A 3 -5.13 -16.48 2.32
CA TYR A 3 -4.86 -15.06 2.40
C TYR A 3 -4.10 -14.61 1.17
N LEU A 4 -4.48 -13.44 0.67
CA LEU A 4 -3.73 -12.72 -0.32
C LEU A 4 -2.97 -11.60 0.38
N ILE A 5 -1.69 -11.49 0.08
CA ILE A 5 -0.81 -10.45 0.61
C ILE A 5 -0.34 -9.63 -0.59
N TYR A 6 -0.81 -8.39 -0.67
CA TYR A 6 -0.33 -7.40 -1.61
C TYR A 6 0.84 -6.64 -1.01
N CYS A 7 1.83 -6.42 -1.85
CA CYS A 7 3.17 -6.00 -1.50
C CYS A 7 3.53 -4.82 -2.39
N ASP A 8 3.76 -3.64 -1.83
CA ASP A 8 4.07 -2.42 -2.58
C ASP A 8 5.20 -1.61 -1.96
N GLU A 9 6.02 -0.99 -2.84
CA GLU A 9 7.18 -0.18 -2.47
C GLU A 9 6.91 1.27 -2.86
N SER A 10 6.98 2.20 -1.89
CA SER A 10 6.64 3.60 -2.13
C SER A 10 7.86 4.49 -2.29
N ALA A 11 8.74 4.53 -1.30
CA ALA A 11 9.91 5.40 -1.29
C ALA A 11 11.12 4.69 -0.66
N ALA A 12 12.20 4.57 -1.42
CA ALA A 12 13.40 3.88 -0.97
C ALA A 12 14.25 4.75 -0.03
N ASP A 13 14.38 6.04 -0.31
CA ASP A 13 15.34 6.92 0.38
C ASP A 13 14.69 8.24 0.81
N GLY A 14 15.13 8.74 1.97
CA GLY A 14 14.69 10.01 2.54
C GLY A 14 15.64 10.45 3.66
N ALA A 15 15.57 11.72 4.06
CA ALA A 15 16.50 12.27 5.05
C ALA A 15 16.34 11.60 6.42
N PHE A 16 15.10 11.53 6.93
CA PHE A 16 14.79 11.01 8.26
C PHE A 16 14.26 9.57 8.25
N TYR A 17 13.64 9.18 7.15
CA TYR A 17 13.02 7.87 6.98
C TYR A 17 13.36 7.30 5.61
N SER A 18 13.44 5.99 5.50
CA SER A 18 13.73 5.26 4.26
C SER A 18 12.97 3.95 4.24
N ASP A 19 13.04 3.23 3.12
CA ASP A 19 12.47 1.89 3.00
C ASP A 19 10.95 1.87 3.31
N PHE A 20 10.19 2.79 2.72
CA PHE A 20 8.74 2.81 2.85
C PHE A 20 8.11 1.66 2.07
N TYR A 21 7.59 0.70 2.82
CA TYR A 21 6.89 -0.46 2.31
C TYR A 21 5.45 -0.45 2.81
N GLY A 22 4.54 -0.79 1.92
CA GLY A 22 3.10 -0.83 2.18
C GLY A 22 2.51 -2.13 1.68
N GLY A 23 1.44 -2.59 2.30
CA GLY A 23 0.77 -3.80 1.83
C GLY A 23 -0.61 -4.00 2.42
N GLY A 24 -1.39 -4.81 1.73
CA GLY A 24 -2.74 -5.18 2.12
C GLY A 24 -2.86 -6.69 2.30
N ILE A 25 -3.47 -7.13 3.40
CA ILE A 25 -3.77 -8.54 3.67
C ILE A 25 -5.28 -8.70 3.69
N LEU A 26 -5.80 -9.63 2.90
CA LEU A 26 -7.23 -9.92 2.79
C LEU A 26 -7.45 -11.41 2.59
N LEU A 27 -8.68 -11.85 2.83
CA LEU A 27 -9.10 -13.21 2.48
C LEU A 27 -9.37 -13.29 0.98
N GLU A 28 -8.91 -14.37 0.35
CA GLU A 28 -9.08 -14.59 -1.09
C GLU A 28 -10.56 -14.49 -1.53
N LYS A 29 -11.48 -15.01 -0.72
CA LYS A 29 -12.93 -14.96 -0.99
C LYS A 29 -13.49 -13.54 -1.10
N ASP A 30 -12.87 -12.56 -0.44
CA ASP A 30 -13.34 -11.18 -0.41
C ASP A 30 -12.74 -10.33 -1.54
N ARG A 31 -11.71 -10.86 -2.24
CA ARG A 31 -10.96 -10.18 -3.30
C ARG A 31 -11.86 -9.64 -4.41
N GLN A 32 -12.65 -10.51 -5.04
CA GLN A 32 -13.47 -10.12 -6.20
C GLN A 32 -14.49 -9.04 -5.85
N LYS A 33 -15.10 -9.13 -4.66
CA LYS A 33 -16.06 -8.13 -4.18
C LYS A 33 -15.38 -6.77 -3.99
N MET A 34 -14.18 -6.78 -3.41
CA MET A 34 -13.39 -5.58 -3.17
C MET A 34 -12.92 -4.93 -4.48
N GLU A 35 -12.34 -5.71 -5.40
CA GLU A 35 -11.93 -5.25 -6.74
C GLU A 35 -13.12 -4.64 -7.50
N LYS A 36 -14.30 -5.28 -7.44
CA LYS A 36 -15.51 -4.76 -8.07
C LYS A 36 -15.96 -3.42 -7.48
N SER A 37 -15.94 -3.24 -6.15
CA SER A 37 -16.31 -1.95 -5.55
C SER A 37 -15.38 -0.81 -5.97
N PHE A 38 -14.08 -1.09 -6.09
CA PHE A 38 -13.11 -0.09 -6.56
C PHE A 38 -13.28 0.22 -8.06
N LEU A 39 -13.58 -0.80 -8.87
CA LEU A 39 -13.85 -0.61 -10.30
C LEU A 39 -15.11 0.24 -10.52
N LEU A 40 -16.21 -0.07 -9.82
CA LEU A 40 -17.47 0.68 -9.91
C LEU A 40 -17.28 2.15 -9.52
N CYS A 41 -16.52 2.43 -8.45
CA CYS A 41 -16.18 3.80 -8.07
C CYS A 41 -15.48 4.53 -9.22
N LYS A 42 -14.45 3.92 -9.82
CA LYS A 42 -13.75 4.54 -10.95
C LYS A 42 -14.65 4.77 -12.17
N GLU A 43 -15.53 3.81 -12.48
CA GLU A 43 -16.47 3.90 -13.59
C GLU A 43 -17.47 5.04 -13.41
N SER A 44 -18.02 5.21 -12.20
CA SER A 44 -18.93 6.31 -11.85
C SER A 44 -18.33 7.70 -12.11
N TYR A 45 -17.01 7.84 -11.93
CA TYR A 45 -16.27 9.09 -12.17
C TYR A 45 -15.52 9.12 -13.50
N LYS A 46 -15.71 8.13 -14.38
CA LYS A 46 -15.03 8.00 -15.69
C LYS A 46 -13.50 8.04 -15.57
N ILE A 47 -12.94 7.55 -14.46
CA ILE A 47 -11.49 7.51 -14.23
C ILE A 47 -10.88 6.31 -14.91
N GLN A 48 -10.00 6.57 -15.88
CA GLN A 48 -9.16 5.56 -16.52
C GLN A 48 -7.78 5.50 -15.84
N GLY A 49 -7.23 4.29 -15.69
CA GLY A 49 -5.89 4.08 -15.11
C GLY A 49 -5.87 3.98 -13.58
N GLU A 50 -4.67 4.00 -13.01
CA GLU A 50 -4.45 3.78 -11.57
C GLU A 50 -4.77 5.04 -10.74
N MET A 51 -5.44 4.84 -9.61
CA MET A 51 -5.78 5.89 -8.66
C MET A 51 -4.59 6.18 -7.74
N LYS A 52 -3.98 7.36 -7.86
CA LYS A 52 -2.85 7.81 -7.03
C LYS A 52 -3.07 9.22 -6.54
N TRP A 53 -2.79 9.45 -5.25
CA TRP A 53 -2.81 10.80 -4.66
C TRP A 53 -2.02 11.81 -5.48
N SER A 54 -0.82 11.44 -5.94
CA SER A 54 0.05 12.31 -6.76
C SER A 54 -0.50 12.65 -8.14
N LYS A 55 -1.57 12.00 -8.59
CA LYS A 55 -2.25 12.26 -9.87
C LYS A 55 -3.65 12.87 -9.70
N VAL A 56 -4.05 13.18 -8.46
CA VAL A 56 -5.36 13.76 -8.19
C VAL A 56 -5.43 15.18 -8.73
N THR A 57 -6.48 15.45 -9.51
CA THR A 57 -6.87 16.79 -9.95
C THR A 57 -8.11 17.23 -9.18
N PRO A 58 -8.47 18.53 -9.18
CA PRO A 58 -9.73 18.97 -8.57
C PRO A 58 -10.96 18.19 -9.06
N TYR A 59 -10.96 17.77 -10.33
CA TYR A 59 -12.02 16.93 -10.91
C TYR A 59 -12.06 15.52 -10.31
N ALA A 60 -10.90 14.90 -10.06
CA ALA A 60 -10.79 13.54 -9.55
C ALA A 60 -10.81 13.45 -8.00
N LEU A 61 -10.87 14.58 -7.29
CA LEU A 61 -10.77 14.62 -5.84
C LEU A 61 -11.91 13.89 -5.14
N GLU A 62 -13.15 14.07 -5.62
CA GLU A 62 -14.31 13.39 -5.03
C GLU A 62 -14.24 11.88 -5.24
N ALA A 63 -13.84 11.44 -6.44
CA ALA A 63 -13.58 10.04 -6.70
C ALA A 63 -12.49 9.47 -5.78
N TYR A 64 -11.45 10.27 -5.50
CA TYR A 64 -10.37 9.87 -4.60
C TYR A 64 -10.86 9.67 -3.17
N LYS A 65 -11.67 10.60 -2.65
CA LYS A 65 -12.29 10.47 -1.32
C LYS A 65 -13.16 9.23 -1.23
N GLU A 66 -14.07 9.01 -2.18
CA GLU A 66 -14.96 7.86 -2.15
C GLU A 66 -14.18 6.53 -2.21
N TYR A 67 -13.15 6.45 -3.05
CA TYR A 67 -12.30 5.27 -3.12
C TYR A 67 -11.57 5.00 -1.79
N VAL A 68 -11.08 6.05 -1.13
CA VAL A 68 -10.47 5.95 0.20
C VAL A 68 -11.51 5.52 1.25
N ASP A 69 -12.73 6.03 1.18
CA ASP A 69 -13.82 5.62 2.08
C ASP A 69 -14.19 4.14 1.90
N ILE A 70 -14.25 3.64 0.66
CA ILE A 70 -14.44 2.21 0.36
C ILE A 70 -13.32 1.38 1.01
N LEU A 71 -12.05 1.79 0.84
CA LEU A 71 -10.89 1.13 1.43
C LEU A 71 -11.01 1.05 2.96
N PHE A 72 -11.26 2.18 3.63
CA PHE A 72 -11.43 2.21 5.09
C PHE A 72 -12.68 1.47 5.57
N GLY A 73 -13.72 1.38 4.73
CA GLY A 73 -14.89 0.54 4.98
C GLY A 73 -14.53 -0.94 5.11
N TYR A 74 -13.67 -1.45 4.22
CA TYR A 74 -13.18 -2.83 4.32
C TYR A 74 -12.25 -3.06 5.52
N ILE A 75 -11.46 -2.06 5.89
CA ILE A 75 -10.63 -2.11 7.10
C ILE A 75 -11.50 -2.19 8.35
N ARG A 76 -12.53 -1.33 8.47
CA ARG A 76 -13.50 -1.39 9.57
C ARG A 76 -14.22 -2.73 9.68
N GLN A 77 -14.52 -3.35 8.54
CA GLN A 77 -15.14 -4.68 8.48
C GLN A 77 -14.16 -5.83 8.74
N ASN A 78 -12.89 -5.54 9.02
CA ASN A 78 -11.82 -6.53 9.19
C ASN A 78 -11.63 -7.47 7.97
N LYS A 79 -11.97 -6.98 6.78
CA LYS A 79 -11.79 -7.68 5.50
C LYS A 79 -10.48 -7.32 4.80
N LEU A 80 -9.88 -6.21 5.20
CA LEU A 80 -8.59 -5.74 4.75
C LEU A 80 -7.76 -5.30 5.96
N LYS A 81 -6.51 -5.74 6.03
CA LYS A 81 -5.52 -5.21 6.97
C LYS A 81 -4.42 -4.54 6.17
N ILE A 82 -4.21 -3.25 6.42
CA ILE A 82 -3.10 -2.50 5.82
C ILE A 82 -1.93 -2.51 6.79
N ARG A 83 -0.73 -2.73 6.26
CA ARG A 83 0.53 -2.57 6.97
C ARG A 83 1.39 -1.56 6.24
N ILE A 84 1.98 -0.65 7.00
CA ILE A 84 2.93 0.34 6.52
C ILE A 84 4.16 0.22 7.41
N MET A 85 5.32 0.07 6.78
CA MET A 85 6.61 -0.06 7.44
C MET A 85 7.57 0.96 6.83
N PHE A 86 8.44 1.49 7.66
CA PHE A 86 9.53 2.34 7.24
C PHE A 86 10.67 2.23 8.24
N THR A 87 11.88 2.49 7.77
CA THR A 87 13.08 2.56 8.60
C THR A 87 13.29 4.00 9.04
N GLN A 88 13.46 4.24 10.34
CA GLN A 88 13.97 5.51 10.84
C GLN A 88 15.49 5.56 10.68
N ASN A 89 16.00 6.61 10.04
CA ASN A 89 17.41 6.77 9.71
C ASN A 89 18.28 7.26 10.87
N VAL A 90 17.80 7.13 12.11
CA VAL A 90 18.53 7.63 13.30
C VAL A 90 19.85 6.91 13.54
N ASN A 91 19.90 5.63 13.16
CA ASN A 91 21.14 4.86 13.11
C ASN A 91 21.68 5.01 11.69
N GLU A 92 22.66 5.89 11.51
CA GLU A 92 23.35 6.06 10.23
C GLU A 92 24.16 4.80 9.91
N LEU A 93 23.48 3.77 9.39
CA LEU A 93 24.15 2.76 8.58
C LEU A 93 24.80 3.53 7.43
N THR A 94 26.12 3.34 7.25
CA THR A 94 26.81 3.83 6.07
C THR A 94 26.05 3.39 4.82
N ALA A 95 26.07 4.19 3.75
CA ALA A 95 25.33 3.88 2.52
C ALA A 95 25.59 2.45 2.00
N ALA A 96 26.82 1.96 2.15
CA ALA A 96 27.21 0.59 1.82
C ALA A 96 26.53 -0.48 2.71
N ALA A 97 26.46 -0.24 4.03
CA ALA A 97 25.77 -1.15 4.95
C ALA A 97 24.26 -1.20 4.67
N ARG A 98 23.65 -0.06 4.34
CA ARG A 98 22.24 0.04 3.95
C ARG A 98 21.95 -0.69 2.62
N ALA A 99 22.79 -0.49 1.61
CA ALA A 99 22.68 -1.20 0.33
C ALA A 99 22.80 -2.73 0.49
N LYS A 100 23.74 -3.18 1.33
CA LYS A 100 23.91 -4.60 1.66
C LYS A 100 22.67 -5.17 2.37
N TYR A 101 22.12 -4.44 3.35
CA TYR A 101 20.89 -4.85 4.04
C TYR A 101 19.71 -4.96 3.09
N ARG A 102 19.47 -3.94 2.23
CA ARG A 102 18.38 -3.95 1.24
C ARG A 102 18.47 -5.12 0.27
N ASN A 103 19.67 -5.42 -0.23
CA ASN A 103 19.89 -6.52 -1.15
C ASN A 103 19.67 -7.90 -0.52
N GLN A 104 20.00 -8.05 0.77
CA GLN A 104 19.88 -9.32 1.50
C GLN A 104 18.49 -9.53 2.12
N ASN A 105 17.80 -8.45 2.48
CA ASN A 105 16.58 -8.49 3.30
C ASN A 105 15.38 -7.86 2.60
N LYS A 106 15.33 -7.99 1.27
CA LYS A 106 14.21 -7.55 0.43
C LYS A 106 12.85 -7.91 1.03
N PHE A 107 11.86 -7.12 0.64
CA PHE A 107 10.41 -7.21 0.83
C PHE A 107 9.89 -8.27 1.82
N TYR A 108 10.09 -9.56 1.54
CA TYR A 108 9.50 -10.68 2.25
C TYR A 108 9.86 -10.76 3.74
N ARG A 109 11.10 -10.45 4.14
CA ARG A 109 11.48 -10.56 5.56
C ARG A 109 10.58 -9.72 6.46
N LEU A 110 10.13 -8.55 6.00
CA LEU A 110 9.30 -7.64 6.80
C LEU A 110 7.85 -8.12 6.95
N TYR A 111 7.33 -8.94 6.02
CA TYR A 111 5.95 -9.43 6.09
C TYR A 111 5.82 -10.79 6.79
N TYR A 112 6.91 -11.55 6.90
CA TYR A 112 6.94 -12.87 7.53
C TYR A 112 7.61 -12.91 8.91
N GLN A 113 8.41 -11.91 9.27
CA GLN A 113 9.12 -11.88 10.56
C GLN A 113 8.21 -11.27 11.64
N PHE A 114 7.30 -12.10 12.17
CA PHE A 114 6.51 -11.86 13.39
C PHE A 114 6.44 -13.15 14.20
#